data_AF-A0AAD9G9A5-F1
#
_entry.id   AF-A0AAD9G9A5-F1
#
_cell.length_a   1.000
_cell.length_b   1.000
_cell.length_c   1.000
_cell.angle_alpha   90.00
_cell.angle_beta   90.00
_cell.angle_gamma   90.00
#
_symmetry.space_group_name_H-M   'P 1'
#
loop_
_entity.id
_entity.type
_entity.pdbx_description
1 polymer ?
#
loop_
_entity_poly.entity_id
_entity_poly.type
_entity_poly.pdbx_seq_one_letter_code
_entity_poly.pdbx_strand_id
1 'polypeptide(L)'
;MKVLVSIAYTKGKAENVKPHTELYKTKEASIMVVGTMPPPAAPENKEELRIDARRQREIERTKKLGPGRLRCIGADIAGVKNQIEERQLQDAADREAKRVSEEEDAAIRRYLLQVESEDALAKRRELLTLRNDWDLQSAEGRQNRAREADTRAVSIDPDSCATGAAQKFHGEDVARLERIRLQAMQMKQWSIQKMAEEAQRNAGENAAQAAYMAELFEIERLMEELHQGNERERAAASAEISRFNQRLFAQQRQGENDRRRLEQEEDAREIQLTLESNLVSENPLQAALPGKSFDHRVRVDHWKGFSGEQTKYYLRRNDEILGEKARLRQQEREQAEEDARNQRELQRTLAQEELLAQQRRAQMEMDVRVTRAQQAQQAAERERISDDRARGKIEPSFFQRFGRSYR
;
A
#
# COMPACT_ATOMS: atom_id res chain seq x y z
N MET A 1 13.28 92.61 102.76
CA MET A 1 12.24 91.67 103.24
C MET A 1 12.57 90.31 102.61
N LYS A 2 13.28 89.39 103.28
CA LYS A 2 12.75 88.40 104.25
C LYS A 2 11.40 87.81 103.82
N VAL A 3 11.42 86.59 103.26
CA VAL A 3 10.41 85.56 103.55
C VAL A 3 11.14 84.22 103.66
N LEU A 4 10.89 83.57 104.79
CA LEU A 4 11.36 82.27 105.27
C LEU A 4 10.14 81.31 105.30
N VAL A 5 10.44 80.02 105.56
CA VAL A 5 9.57 78.96 106.15
C VAL A 5 8.75 78.16 105.11
N SER A 6 8.62 76.82 105.07
CA SER A 6 8.76 75.68 106.02
C SER A 6 8.79 74.33 105.26
N ILE A 7 9.63 73.34 105.63
CA ILE A 7 9.35 72.09 106.42
C ILE A 7 8.63 70.93 105.69
N ALA A 8 9.29 69.77 105.62
CA ALA A 8 8.77 68.48 106.13
C ALA A 8 9.90 67.44 106.33
N TYR A 9 9.94 66.87 107.55
CA TYR A 9 10.86 65.88 108.09
C TYR A 9 10.02 64.61 108.38
N THR A 10 10.50 63.40 108.09
CA THR A 10 9.92 62.18 108.67
C THR A 10 11.01 61.18 109.07
N LYS A 11 10.99 60.83 110.37
CA LYS A 11 11.75 59.80 111.08
C LYS A 11 11.07 58.42 110.89
N GLY A 12 11.86 57.35 110.83
CA GLY A 12 11.47 55.97 111.18
C GLY A 12 12.72 55.19 111.56
N LYS A 13 13.12 55.18 112.84
CA LYS A 13 12.91 54.12 113.85
C LYS A 13 13.33 52.71 113.40
N ALA A 14 14.47 52.29 113.97
CA ALA A 14 15.01 50.94 113.98
C ALA A 14 14.18 50.03 114.90
N GLU A 15 13.97 48.79 114.47
CA GLU A 15 13.58 47.67 115.32
C GLU A 15 14.67 46.61 115.32
N ASN A 16 14.84 46.04 116.51
CA ASN A 16 15.98 45.28 116.99
C ASN A 16 15.51 43.83 117.11
N VAL A 17 16.08 42.91 116.32
CA VAL A 17 15.78 41.47 116.44
C VAL A 17 17.08 40.71 116.69
N LYS A 18 17.12 40.06 117.86
CA LYS A 18 18.20 39.24 118.40
C LYS A 18 18.40 37.93 117.62
N PRO A 19 19.60 37.33 117.65
CA PRO A 19 19.90 36.07 116.98
C PRO A 19 19.43 34.88 117.82
N HIS A 20 18.86 33.86 117.17
CA HIS A 20 18.54 32.57 117.80
C HIS A 20 19.45 31.49 117.22
N THR A 21 20.21 30.89 118.14
CA THR A 21 20.98 29.64 118.04
C THR A 21 20.08 28.42 117.85
N GLU A 22 20.72 27.28 117.54
CA GLU A 22 20.28 25.87 117.63
C GLU A 22 20.11 25.18 116.26
N LEU A 23 20.42 23.90 116.04
CA LEU A 23 21.08 22.82 116.78
C LEU A 23 21.30 21.71 115.75
N TYR A 24 22.52 21.19 115.61
CA TYR A 24 22.76 19.91 114.94
C TYR A 24 22.27 18.79 115.87
N LYS A 25 21.23 18.05 115.47
CA LYS A 25 20.79 16.82 116.14
C LYS A 25 21.19 15.61 115.31
N THR A 26 22.12 14.86 115.86
CA THR A 26 22.43 13.47 115.51
C THR A 26 21.24 12.56 115.84
N LYS A 27 20.98 11.54 115.01
CA LYS A 27 20.35 10.29 115.45
C LYS A 27 21.00 9.10 114.76
N GLU A 28 21.56 8.26 115.60
CA GLU A 28 22.17 6.97 115.33
C GLU A 28 21.12 5.90 115.02
N ALA A 29 21.56 4.92 114.23
CA ALA A 29 21.29 3.48 114.24
C ALA A 29 19.92 2.94 114.69
N SER A 30 19.37 2.01 113.89
CA SER A 30 18.80 0.79 114.46
C SER A 30 18.93 -0.39 113.48
N ILE A 31 19.88 -1.26 113.78
CA ILE A 31 19.93 -2.65 113.34
C ILE A 31 18.79 -3.39 114.06
N MET A 32 17.97 -4.14 113.33
CA MET A 32 17.21 -5.26 113.89
C MET A 32 17.43 -6.51 113.03
N VAL A 33 18.17 -7.45 113.62
CA VAL A 33 18.32 -8.86 113.22
C VAL A 33 17.39 -9.66 114.12
N VAL A 34 16.35 -10.31 113.58
CA VAL A 34 15.65 -11.53 114.09
C VAL A 34 14.71 -11.98 112.96
N GLY A 35 14.53 -13.24 112.54
CA GLY A 35 15.02 -14.54 112.96
C GLY A 35 14.41 -15.62 112.03
N THR A 36 15.24 -16.60 111.68
CA THR A 36 14.97 -18.04 111.46
C THR A 36 13.55 -18.57 111.14
N MET A 37 13.41 -19.07 109.90
CA MET A 37 12.78 -20.33 109.40
C MET A 37 11.27 -20.60 109.69
N PRO A 38 10.49 -21.27 108.81
CA PRO A 38 10.93 -22.38 107.93
C PRO A 38 10.36 -22.35 106.48
N PRO A 39 10.95 -23.09 105.51
CA PRO A 39 10.18 -23.63 104.41
C PRO A 39 9.75 -25.07 104.75
N PRO A 40 8.49 -25.31 105.14
CA PRO A 40 7.96 -26.66 105.23
C PRO A 40 7.80 -27.27 103.83
N ALA A 41 8.23 -28.53 103.77
CA ALA A 41 8.01 -29.55 102.75
C ALA A 41 7.08 -29.19 101.60
N ALA A 42 7.63 -29.29 100.37
CA ALA A 42 6.81 -29.59 99.21
C ALA A 42 6.24 -31.00 99.35
N PRO A 43 4.94 -31.17 99.10
CA PRO A 43 4.48 -32.23 98.24
C PRO A 43 3.85 -31.57 97.01
N GLU A 44 3.70 -32.18 95.87
CA GLU A 44 4.12 -33.43 95.28
C GLU A 44 3.94 -33.11 93.79
N ASN A 45 4.81 -33.62 92.92
CA ASN A 45 4.81 -33.30 91.49
C ASN A 45 5.09 -31.80 91.18
N LYS A 46 6.37 -31.39 91.27
CA LYS A 46 6.86 -30.09 90.73
C LYS A 46 6.42 -29.83 89.28
N GLU A 47 6.15 -30.90 88.55
CA GLU A 47 5.56 -30.83 87.22
C GLU A 47 4.11 -30.32 87.29
N GLU A 48 3.27 -30.79 88.20
CA GLU A 48 1.88 -30.33 88.38
C GLU A 48 1.80 -28.89 88.88
N LEU A 49 2.62 -28.45 89.85
CA LEU A 49 2.65 -27.04 90.28
C LEU A 49 3.17 -26.10 89.20
N ARG A 50 4.13 -26.55 88.38
CA ARG A 50 4.56 -25.78 87.20
C ARG A 50 3.48 -25.77 86.11
N ILE A 51 2.73 -26.85 85.95
CA ILE A 51 1.60 -26.94 85.01
C ILE A 51 0.47 -26.02 85.49
N ASP A 52 0.14 -25.99 86.78
CA ASP A 52 -0.91 -25.14 87.31
C ASP A 52 -0.50 -23.67 87.39
N ALA A 53 0.76 -23.36 87.71
CA ALA A 53 1.28 -21.99 87.58
C ALA A 53 1.38 -21.55 86.10
N ARG A 54 1.55 -22.49 85.17
CA ARG A 54 1.46 -22.22 83.73
C ARG A 54 0.00 -22.01 83.34
N ARG A 55 -0.96 -22.82 83.81
CA ARG A 55 -2.40 -22.62 83.60
C ARG A 55 -2.90 -21.32 84.19
N GLN A 56 -2.50 -20.94 85.40
CA GLN A 56 -2.90 -19.67 86.02
C GLN A 56 -2.36 -18.47 85.24
N ARG A 57 -1.09 -18.52 84.81
CA ARG A 57 -0.55 -17.50 83.90
C ARG A 57 -1.25 -17.50 82.56
N GLU A 58 -1.60 -18.66 82.00
CA GLU A 58 -2.37 -18.76 80.75
C GLU A 58 -3.80 -18.23 80.94
N ILE A 59 -4.43 -18.40 82.11
CA ILE A 59 -5.75 -17.89 82.48
C ILE A 59 -5.70 -16.37 82.68
N GLU A 60 -4.70 -15.83 83.37
CA GLU A 60 -4.52 -14.38 83.49
C GLU A 60 -4.16 -13.74 82.15
N ARG A 61 -3.34 -14.42 81.36
CA ARG A 61 -2.98 -14.01 80.01
C ARG A 61 -4.22 -14.06 79.11
N THR A 62 -5.04 -15.11 79.15
CA THR A 62 -6.32 -15.18 78.39
C THR A 62 -7.37 -14.22 78.91
N LYS A 63 -7.42 -13.89 80.21
CA LYS A 63 -8.28 -12.81 80.74
C LYS A 63 -7.83 -11.43 80.27
N LYS A 64 -6.51 -11.17 80.21
CA LYS A 64 -5.92 -9.96 79.60
C LYS A 64 -6.09 -9.92 78.08
N LEU A 65 -6.08 -11.10 77.44
CA LEU A 65 -6.26 -11.28 76.01
C LEU A 65 -7.75 -11.45 75.60
N GLY A 66 -8.69 -11.55 76.52
CA GLY A 66 -10.08 -11.94 76.25
C GLY A 66 -10.91 -10.83 75.61
N PRO A 67 -11.54 -9.93 76.39
CA PRO A 67 -12.29 -8.82 75.81
C PRO A 67 -11.34 -7.80 75.18
N GLY A 68 -11.58 -7.42 73.93
CA GLY A 68 -10.71 -6.51 73.15
C GLY A 68 -10.40 -5.16 73.80
N ARG A 69 -11.22 -4.70 74.77
CA ARG A 69 -11.06 -3.38 75.41
C ARG A 69 -9.87 -3.29 76.38
N LEU A 70 -9.61 -4.32 77.18
CA LEU A 70 -8.45 -4.35 78.10
C LEU A 70 -7.12 -4.58 77.38
N ARG A 71 -7.15 -5.08 76.13
CA ARG A 71 -5.97 -5.13 75.25
C ARG A 71 -5.62 -3.77 74.65
N CYS A 72 -6.63 -2.99 74.27
CA CYS A 72 -6.40 -1.73 73.56
C CYS A 72 -6.12 -0.55 74.50
N ILE A 73 -6.70 -0.52 75.71
CA ILE A 73 -6.56 0.61 76.63
C ILE A 73 -6.54 0.10 78.08
N GLY A 74 -5.40 -0.43 78.52
CA GLY A 74 -5.14 -0.72 79.93
C GLY A 74 -4.23 0.36 80.53
N ALA A 75 -4.74 1.18 81.44
CA ALA A 75 -3.95 2.18 82.18
C ALA A 75 -4.19 2.07 83.68
N ASP A 76 -3.13 2.15 84.47
CA ASP A 76 -3.17 2.14 85.94
C ASP A 76 -3.49 3.54 86.48
N ILE A 77 -4.77 3.81 86.66
CA ILE A 77 -5.28 5.13 87.05
C ILE A 77 -4.81 5.53 88.46
N ALA A 78 -4.59 4.57 89.36
CA ALA A 78 -4.12 4.86 90.72
C ALA A 78 -2.64 5.28 90.71
N GLY A 79 -1.81 4.55 89.96
CA GLY A 79 -0.40 4.92 89.77
C GLY A 79 -0.22 6.29 89.13
N VAL A 80 -1.03 6.61 88.12
CA VAL A 80 -0.96 7.91 87.42
C VAL A 80 -1.36 9.08 88.35
N LYS A 81 -2.34 8.91 89.23
CA LYS A 81 -2.72 9.97 90.18
C LYS A 81 -1.60 10.30 91.17
N ASN A 82 -0.96 9.29 91.75
CA ASN A 82 0.15 9.51 92.68
C ASN A 82 1.33 10.22 91.98
N GLN A 83 1.61 9.87 90.71
CA GLN A 83 2.64 10.56 89.92
C GLN A 83 2.31 12.03 89.64
N ILE A 84 1.03 12.36 89.48
CA ILE A 84 0.60 13.76 89.29
C ILE A 84 0.79 14.57 90.58
N GLU A 85 0.42 14.02 91.73
CA GLU A 85 0.57 14.70 93.03
C GLU A 85 2.04 14.91 93.40
N GLU A 86 2.88 13.88 93.22
CA GLU A 86 4.33 13.99 93.43
C GLU A 86 4.93 15.07 92.53
N ARG A 87 4.53 15.10 91.26
CA ARG A 87 5.02 16.11 90.32
C ARG A 87 4.58 17.54 90.68
N GLN A 88 3.36 17.71 91.18
CA GLN A 88 2.89 19.03 91.62
C GLN A 88 3.66 19.56 92.84
N LEU A 89 4.02 18.69 93.78
CA LEU A 89 4.85 19.06 94.92
C LEU A 89 6.27 19.42 94.48
N GLN A 90 6.86 18.66 93.57
CA GLN A 90 8.16 18.96 92.98
C GLN A 90 8.16 20.33 92.27
N ASP A 91 7.15 20.58 91.44
CA ASP A 91 7.00 21.84 90.69
C ASP A 91 6.77 23.06 91.61
N ALA A 92 6.22 22.86 92.81
CA ALA A 92 6.06 23.92 93.80
C ALA A 92 7.39 24.25 94.48
N ALA A 93 8.15 23.24 94.90
CA ALA A 93 9.47 23.41 95.50
C ALA A 93 10.46 24.07 94.51
N ASP A 94 10.44 23.64 93.25
CA ASP A 94 11.29 24.22 92.20
C ASP A 94 10.96 25.69 91.93
N ARG A 95 9.68 26.09 92.07
CA ARG A 95 9.26 27.49 91.91
C ARG A 95 9.76 28.36 93.04
N GLU A 96 9.72 27.89 94.28
CA GLU A 96 10.26 28.65 95.42
C GLU A 96 11.78 28.78 95.35
N ALA A 97 12.49 27.71 94.99
CA ALA A 97 13.94 27.74 94.78
C ALA A 97 14.35 28.74 93.69
N LYS A 98 13.61 28.78 92.57
CA LYS A 98 13.83 29.77 91.50
C LYS A 98 13.63 31.19 92.00
N ARG A 99 12.58 31.46 92.78
CA ARG A 99 12.32 32.81 93.29
C ARG A 99 13.45 33.32 94.19
N VAL A 100 13.99 32.45 95.07
CA VAL A 100 15.13 32.81 95.93
C VAL A 100 16.38 33.09 95.09
N SER A 101 16.67 32.25 94.10
CA SER A 101 17.79 32.47 93.18
C SER A 101 17.67 33.79 92.40
N GLU A 102 16.46 34.13 91.95
CA GLU A 102 16.21 35.39 91.23
C GLU A 102 16.43 36.64 92.10
N GLU A 103 16.07 36.56 93.38
CA GLU A 103 16.29 37.62 94.37
C GLU A 103 17.79 37.82 94.67
N GLU A 104 18.54 36.72 94.83
CA GLU A 104 20.00 36.74 94.99
C GLU A 104 20.70 37.33 93.76
N ASP A 105 20.33 36.88 92.57
CA ASP A 105 20.85 37.40 91.31
C ASP A 105 20.57 38.90 91.15
N ALA A 106 19.38 39.37 91.58
CA ALA A 106 19.04 40.79 91.54
C ALA A 106 19.87 41.62 92.53
N ALA A 107 20.26 41.06 93.68
CA ALA A 107 21.18 41.70 94.62
C ALA A 107 22.61 41.77 94.03
N ILE A 108 23.10 40.68 93.45
CA ILE A 108 24.43 40.61 92.83
C ILE A 108 24.53 41.59 91.66
N ARG A 109 23.51 41.65 90.78
CA ARG A 109 23.47 42.60 89.66
C ARG A 109 23.57 44.06 90.12
N ARG A 110 22.87 44.43 91.20
CA ARG A 110 22.93 45.79 91.75
C ARG A 110 24.32 46.14 92.28
N TYR A 111 24.97 45.20 92.97
CA TYR A 111 26.32 45.39 93.47
C TYR A 111 27.35 45.53 92.33
N LEU A 112 27.27 44.66 91.32
CA LEU A 112 28.16 44.73 90.14
C LEU A 112 28.03 46.06 89.41
N LEU A 113 26.80 46.55 89.19
CA LEU A 113 26.56 47.86 88.57
C LEU A 113 27.21 49.01 89.36
N GLN A 114 27.18 48.95 90.69
CA GLN A 114 27.83 49.96 91.51
C GLN A 114 29.35 49.93 91.33
N VAL A 115 29.97 48.75 91.43
CA VAL A 115 31.42 48.57 91.26
C VAL A 115 31.86 49.02 89.86
N GLU A 116 31.12 48.62 88.81
CA GLU A 116 31.40 49.04 87.43
C GLU A 116 31.33 50.56 87.27
N SER A 117 30.37 51.22 87.93
CA SER A 117 30.23 52.68 87.87
C SER A 117 31.41 53.40 88.55
N GLU A 118 31.88 52.88 89.68
CA GLU A 118 33.01 53.44 90.43
C GLU A 118 34.33 53.23 89.64
N ASP A 119 34.53 52.03 89.09
CA ASP A 119 35.67 51.72 88.22
C ASP A 119 35.68 52.56 86.94
N ALA A 120 34.51 52.78 86.32
CA ALA A 120 34.40 53.61 85.13
C ALA A 120 34.78 55.07 85.43
N LEU A 121 34.39 55.59 86.60
CA LEU A 121 34.78 56.93 87.04
C LEU A 121 36.27 57.04 87.33
N ALA A 122 36.86 56.04 87.98
CA ALA A 122 38.30 55.98 88.24
C ALA A 122 39.10 55.96 86.93
N LYS A 123 38.76 55.06 86.01
CA LYS A 123 39.38 54.98 84.67
C LYS A 123 39.23 56.28 83.89
N ARG A 124 38.06 56.94 83.97
CA ARG A 124 37.85 58.22 83.29
C ARG A 124 38.74 59.32 83.84
N ARG A 125 39.00 59.35 85.15
CA ARG A 125 39.94 60.31 85.76
C ARG A 125 41.37 60.04 85.29
N GLU A 126 41.81 58.78 85.32
CA GLU A 126 43.15 58.39 84.83
C GLU A 126 43.34 58.69 83.34
N LEU A 127 42.34 58.42 82.50
CA LEU A 127 42.39 58.75 81.08
C LEU A 127 42.50 60.26 80.84
N LEU A 128 41.82 61.08 81.66
CA LEU A 128 41.93 62.53 81.56
C LEU A 128 43.32 63.03 81.97
N THR A 129 43.93 62.47 83.01
CA THR A 129 45.30 62.83 83.39
C THR A 129 46.31 62.42 82.32
N LEU A 130 46.21 61.17 81.83
CA LEU A 130 47.05 60.67 80.73
C LEU A 130 46.90 61.51 79.46
N ARG A 131 45.67 61.92 79.13
CA ARG A 131 45.41 62.79 77.97
C ARG A 131 46.06 64.16 78.14
N ASN A 132 45.94 64.77 79.31
CA ASN A 132 46.56 66.08 79.57
C ASN A 132 48.09 66.00 79.49
N ASP A 133 48.69 64.96 80.07
CA ASP A 133 50.14 64.73 80.01
C ASP A 133 50.60 64.48 78.56
N TRP A 134 49.84 63.68 77.81
CA TRP A 134 50.10 63.43 76.39
C TRP A 134 49.98 64.69 75.54
N ASP A 135 48.96 65.53 75.79
CA ASP A 135 48.74 66.77 75.06
C ASP A 135 49.89 67.76 75.32
N LEU A 136 50.41 67.82 76.56
CA LEU A 136 51.58 68.62 76.92
C LEU A 136 52.85 68.11 76.22
N GLN A 137 53.17 66.82 76.34
CA GLN A 137 54.34 66.22 75.68
C GLN A 137 54.25 66.33 74.15
N SER A 138 53.06 66.17 73.59
CA SER A 138 52.82 66.34 72.16
C SER A 138 53.01 67.79 71.73
N ALA A 139 52.63 68.77 72.55
CA ALA A 139 52.86 70.19 72.26
C ALA A 139 54.37 70.53 72.26
N GLU A 140 55.12 70.02 73.24
CA GLU A 140 56.58 70.15 73.29
C GLU A 140 57.25 69.46 72.09
N GLY A 141 56.82 68.25 71.76
CA GLY A 141 57.28 67.52 70.58
C GLY A 141 56.97 68.26 69.27
N ARG A 142 55.79 68.88 69.14
CA ARG A 142 55.45 69.74 68.00
C ARG A 142 56.36 70.97 67.91
N GLN A 143 56.63 71.64 69.02
CA GLN A 143 57.53 72.80 69.03
C GLN A 143 58.97 72.42 68.67
N ASN A 144 59.48 71.29 69.19
CA ASN A 144 60.81 70.79 68.84
C ASN A 144 60.90 70.39 67.36
N ARG A 145 59.89 69.68 66.83
CA ARG A 145 59.82 69.36 65.40
C ARG A 145 59.72 70.60 64.52
N ALA A 146 59.00 71.64 64.94
CA ALA A 146 58.94 72.89 64.20
C ALA A 146 60.32 73.57 64.13
N ARG A 147 61.06 73.60 65.25
CA ARG A 147 62.44 74.10 65.28
C ARG A 147 63.39 73.27 64.40
N GLU A 148 63.26 71.94 64.42
CA GLU A 148 64.02 71.06 63.52
C GLU A 148 63.62 71.19 62.05
N ALA A 149 62.35 71.45 61.77
CA ALA A 149 61.86 71.69 60.42
C ALA A 149 62.43 73.01 59.88
N ASP A 150 62.48 74.07 60.71
CA ASP A 150 63.10 75.34 60.34
C ASP A 150 64.60 75.19 60.04
N THR A 151 65.33 74.33 60.76
CA THR A 151 66.74 74.04 60.45
C THR A 151 66.91 73.16 59.21
N ARG A 152 65.98 72.25 58.92
CA ARG A 152 65.96 71.42 57.70
C ARG A 152 65.40 72.13 56.46
N ALA A 153 64.72 73.27 56.63
CA ALA A 153 64.15 74.04 55.52
C ALA A 153 65.22 74.69 54.63
N VAL A 154 66.48 74.75 55.09
CA VAL A 154 67.63 75.08 54.24
C VAL A 154 67.86 73.91 53.29
N SER A 155 67.47 74.06 52.02
CA SER A 155 67.68 73.05 50.99
C SER A 155 69.17 72.72 50.86
N ILE A 156 69.52 71.48 51.17
CA ILE A 156 70.86 70.94 50.91
C ILE A 156 70.98 70.70 49.41
N ASP A 157 72.01 71.26 48.76
CA ASP A 157 72.33 70.94 47.38
C ASP A 157 72.97 69.54 47.32
N PRO A 158 72.29 68.51 46.79
CA PRO A 158 72.80 67.14 46.77
C PRO A 158 74.03 66.99 45.86
N ASP A 159 74.24 67.89 44.91
CA ASP A 159 75.40 67.87 44.01
C ASP A 159 76.67 68.43 44.65
N SER A 160 76.52 69.27 45.68
CA SER A 160 77.64 69.80 46.47
C SER A 160 78.08 68.89 47.61
N CYS A 161 77.33 67.81 47.89
CA CYS A 161 77.57 66.92 49.02
C CYS A 161 78.58 65.82 48.68
N ALA A 162 79.44 65.47 49.64
CA ALA A 162 80.33 64.32 49.52
C ALA A 162 79.53 63.01 49.48
N THR A 163 80.05 62.00 48.79
CA THR A 163 79.41 60.67 48.64
C THR A 163 79.06 59.99 49.97
N GLY A 164 79.84 60.24 51.03
CA GLY A 164 79.56 59.72 52.38
C GLY A 164 78.37 60.37 53.11
N ALA A 165 77.85 61.50 52.62
CA ALA A 165 76.71 62.19 53.24
C ALA A 165 75.35 61.54 52.91
N ALA A 166 75.33 60.57 51.99
CA ALA A 166 74.14 59.80 51.59
C ALA A 166 72.94 60.67 51.15
N GLN A 167 73.20 61.85 50.57
CA GLN A 167 72.16 62.78 50.09
C GLN A 167 71.80 62.59 48.59
N LYS A 168 72.60 61.82 47.84
CA LYS A 168 72.38 61.53 46.41
C LYS A 168 72.64 60.06 46.12
N PHE A 169 71.66 59.37 45.54
CA PHE A 169 71.79 57.98 45.09
C PHE A 169 71.64 57.87 43.58
N HIS A 170 72.57 57.19 42.91
CA HIS A 170 72.50 57.00 41.45
C HIS A 170 71.28 56.18 40.97
N GLY A 171 70.63 55.41 41.86
CA GLY A 171 69.39 54.70 41.56
C GLY A 171 68.13 55.59 41.59
N GLU A 172 68.22 56.78 42.19
CA GLU A 172 67.13 57.75 42.24
C GLU A 172 67.10 58.54 40.92
N ASP A 173 66.46 57.93 39.92
CA ASP A 173 66.30 58.50 38.59
C ASP A 173 65.28 59.64 38.59
N VAL A 174 65.78 60.87 38.74
CA VAL A 174 64.96 62.10 38.71
C VAL A 174 64.22 62.26 37.37
N ALA A 175 64.80 61.74 36.28
CA ALA A 175 64.23 61.84 34.93
C ALA A 175 63.35 60.64 34.55
N ARG A 176 63.02 59.74 35.49
CA ARG A 176 62.22 58.53 35.23
C ARG A 176 60.92 58.82 34.49
N LEU A 177 60.17 59.84 34.92
CA LEU A 177 58.88 60.18 34.31
C LEU A 177 59.05 60.64 32.85
N GLU A 178 60.06 61.46 32.57
CA GLU A 178 60.33 61.93 31.21
C GLU A 178 60.84 60.79 30.32
N ARG A 179 61.68 59.88 30.85
CA ARG A 179 62.10 58.67 30.10
C ARG A 179 60.89 57.80 29.74
N ILE A 180 60.00 57.53 30.70
CA ILE A 180 58.78 56.74 30.46
C ILE A 180 57.90 57.43 29.41
N ARG A 181 57.76 58.75 29.48
CA ARG A 181 57.01 59.54 28.49
C ARG A 181 57.60 59.40 27.08
N LEU A 182 58.92 59.53 26.94
CA LEU A 182 59.60 59.38 25.65
C LEU A 182 59.48 57.96 25.09
N GLN A 183 59.65 56.94 25.94
CA GLN A 183 59.45 55.55 25.55
C GLN A 183 58.01 55.29 25.09
N ALA A 184 57.02 55.82 25.81
CA ALA A 184 55.61 55.70 25.42
C ALA A 184 55.33 56.40 24.08
N MET A 185 55.93 57.56 23.82
CA MET A 185 55.82 58.24 22.53
C MET A 185 56.45 57.44 21.40
N GLN A 186 57.64 56.86 21.62
CA GLN A 186 58.30 55.99 20.65
C GLN A 186 57.46 54.73 20.33
N MET A 187 56.95 54.06 21.37
CA MET A 187 56.04 52.92 21.20
C MET A 187 54.82 53.29 20.38
N LYS A 188 54.17 54.40 20.73
CA LYS A 188 53.01 54.90 19.99
C LYS A 188 53.35 55.15 18.52
N GLN A 189 54.47 55.80 18.24
CA GLN A 189 54.90 56.08 16.88
C GLN A 189 55.16 54.79 16.08
N TRP A 190 55.86 53.82 16.66
CA TRP A 190 56.11 52.53 16.01
C TRP A 190 54.83 51.75 15.78
N SER A 191 53.89 51.73 16.73
CA SER A 191 52.59 51.10 16.55
C SER A 191 51.80 51.74 15.41
N ILE A 192 51.79 53.07 15.32
CA ILE A 192 51.12 53.79 14.22
C ILE A 192 51.77 53.44 12.87
N GLN A 193 53.09 53.43 12.79
CA GLN A 193 53.82 53.06 11.57
C GLN A 193 53.51 51.63 11.15
N LYS A 194 53.50 50.68 12.10
CA LYS A 194 53.18 49.28 11.82
C LYS A 194 51.74 49.07 11.37
N MET A 195 50.78 49.74 12.01
CA MET A 195 49.38 49.70 11.57
C MET A 195 49.20 50.27 10.16
N ALA A 196 49.91 51.35 9.82
CA ALA A 196 49.85 51.94 8.49
C ALA A 196 50.47 51.01 7.43
N GLU A 197 51.61 50.38 7.72
CA GLU A 197 52.26 49.40 6.85
C GLU A 197 51.34 48.18 6.61
N GLU A 198 50.72 47.66 7.67
CA GLU A 198 49.79 46.54 7.58
C GLU A 198 48.53 46.91 6.78
N ALA A 199 47.96 48.10 7.01
CA ALA A 199 46.82 48.58 6.25
C ALA A 199 47.15 48.72 4.75
N GLN A 200 48.34 49.24 4.41
CA GLN A 200 48.79 49.35 3.03
C GLN A 200 48.99 47.97 2.39
N ARG A 201 49.60 47.02 3.12
CA ARG A 201 49.77 45.64 2.65
C ARG A 201 48.43 44.97 2.39
N ASN A 202 47.50 45.06 3.35
CA ASN A 202 46.16 44.49 3.23
C ASN A 202 45.38 45.13 2.07
N ALA A 203 45.52 46.44 1.84
CA ALA A 203 44.92 47.10 0.68
C ALA A 203 45.49 46.58 -0.65
N GLY A 204 46.81 46.34 -0.71
CA GLY A 204 47.47 45.73 -1.87
C GLY A 204 47.01 44.29 -2.14
N GLU A 205 46.94 43.46 -1.09
CA GLU A 205 46.44 42.08 -1.17
C GLU A 205 44.98 42.04 -1.62
N ASN A 206 44.12 42.90 -1.06
CA ASN A 206 42.72 43.01 -1.44
C ASN A 206 42.55 43.48 -2.89
N ALA A 207 43.35 44.45 -3.35
CA ALA A 207 43.31 44.91 -4.72
C ALA A 207 43.75 43.82 -5.71
N ALA A 208 44.77 43.04 -5.38
CA ALA A 208 45.22 41.90 -6.18
C ALA A 208 44.16 40.79 -6.23
N GLN A 209 43.52 40.49 -5.11
CA GLN A 209 42.40 39.53 -5.05
C GLN A 209 41.21 40.03 -5.89
N ALA A 210 40.85 41.30 -5.81
CA ALA A 210 39.77 41.88 -6.61
C ALA A 210 40.07 41.81 -8.12
N ALA A 211 41.31 42.08 -8.52
CA ALA A 211 41.75 41.95 -9.91
C ALA A 211 41.66 40.49 -10.40
N TYR A 212 42.14 39.54 -9.60
CA TYR A 212 42.05 38.12 -9.91
C TYR A 212 40.60 37.64 -10.05
N MET A 213 39.71 38.05 -9.14
CA MET A 213 38.30 37.70 -9.22
C MET A 213 37.63 38.30 -10.46
N ALA A 214 37.99 39.52 -10.84
CA ALA A 214 37.51 40.12 -12.09
C ALA A 214 37.97 39.34 -13.33
N GLU A 215 39.23 38.88 -13.36
CA GLU A 215 39.73 38.00 -14.44
C GLU A 215 38.97 36.67 -14.51
N LEU A 216 38.70 36.05 -13.36
CA LEU A 216 37.90 34.82 -13.31
C LEU A 216 36.49 35.02 -13.87
N PHE A 217 35.82 36.13 -13.53
CA PHE A 217 34.50 36.43 -14.08
C PHE A 217 34.53 36.64 -15.59
N GLU A 218 35.57 37.27 -16.14
CA GLU A 218 35.74 37.39 -17.59
C GLU A 218 35.98 36.04 -18.26
N ILE A 219 36.77 35.15 -17.63
CA ILE A 219 36.97 33.78 -18.14
C ILE A 219 35.64 33.02 -18.14
N GLU A 220 34.87 33.07 -17.06
CA GLU A 220 33.56 32.43 -16.98
C GLU A 220 32.61 32.96 -18.05
N ARG A 221 32.59 34.29 -18.27
CA ARG A 221 31.79 34.92 -19.33
C ARG A 221 32.19 34.40 -20.71
N LEU A 222 33.48 34.36 -21.02
CA LEU A 222 33.98 33.86 -22.31
C LEU A 222 33.68 32.37 -22.51
N MET A 223 33.76 31.57 -21.45
CA MET A 223 33.39 30.16 -21.49
C MET A 223 31.90 29.99 -21.81
N GLU A 224 31.03 30.75 -21.14
CA GLU A 224 29.59 30.73 -21.38
C GLU A 224 29.26 31.14 -22.82
N GLU A 225 29.87 32.21 -23.32
CA GLU A 225 29.71 32.66 -24.71
C GLU A 225 30.13 31.56 -25.72
N LEU A 226 31.24 30.87 -25.45
CA LEU A 226 31.73 29.77 -26.28
C LEU A 226 30.82 28.53 -26.19
N HIS A 227 30.28 28.21 -25.01
CA HIS A 227 29.30 27.14 -24.85
C HIS A 227 28.03 27.41 -25.64
N GLN A 228 27.45 28.62 -25.50
CA GLN A 228 26.27 29.02 -26.26
C GLN A 228 26.53 29.04 -27.77
N GLY A 229 27.71 29.48 -28.20
CA GLY A 229 28.14 29.42 -29.60
C GLY A 229 28.13 27.99 -30.15
N ASN A 230 28.80 27.08 -29.44
CA ASN A 230 28.85 25.65 -29.81
C ASN A 230 27.45 24.99 -29.84
N GLU A 231 26.58 25.33 -28.90
CA GLU A 231 25.20 24.81 -28.89
C GLU A 231 24.41 25.29 -30.11
N ARG A 232 24.54 26.58 -30.48
CA ARG A 232 23.91 27.13 -31.68
C ARG A 232 24.41 26.44 -32.94
N GLU A 233 25.71 26.22 -33.06
CA GLU A 233 26.31 25.51 -34.20
C GLU A 233 25.83 24.06 -34.30
N ARG A 234 25.80 23.34 -33.16
CA ARG A 234 25.26 21.96 -33.11
C ARG A 234 23.79 21.92 -33.49
N ALA A 235 22.99 22.87 -33.00
CA ALA A 235 21.58 22.98 -33.35
C ALA A 235 21.38 23.27 -34.84
N ALA A 236 22.19 24.17 -35.41
CA ALA A 236 22.17 24.48 -36.84
C ALA A 236 22.54 23.25 -37.69
N ALA A 237 23.63 22.56 -37.36
CA ALA A 237 24.05 21.34 -38.04
C ALA A 237 22.98 20.23 -37.95
N SER A 238 22.38 20.04 -36.77
CA SER A 238 21.28 19.09 -36.58
C SER A 238 20.05 19.43 -37.43
N ALA A 239 19.69 20.72 -37.50
CA ALA A 239 18.59 21.19 -38.33
C ALA A 239 18.87 20.98 -39.83
N GLU A 240 20.10 21.17 -40.29
CA GLU A 240 20.50 20.90 -41.68
C GLU A 240 20.42 19.41 -42.02
N ILE A 241 20.94 18.54 -41.13
CA ILE A 241 20.84 17.08 -41.30
C ILE A 241 19.36 16.66 -41.32
N SER A 242 18.53 17.19 -40.43
CA SER A 242 17.09 16.90 -40.41
C SER A 242 16.42 17.32 -41.72
N ARG A 243 16.69 18.52 -42.24
CA ARG A 243 16.19 18.99 -43.54
C ARG A 243 16.69 18.13 -44.70
N PHE A 244 17.93 17.68 -44.67
CA PHE A 244 18.48 16.77 -45.67
C PHE A 244 17.76 15.41 -45.63
N ASN A 245 17.61 14.82 -44.45
CA ASN A 245 16.90 13.55 -44.27
C ASN A 245 15.44 13.65 -44.73
N GLN A 246 14.74 14.73 -44.39
CA GLN A 246 13.37 14.97 -44.86
C GLN A 246 13.29 15.02 -46.39
N ARG A 247 14.23 15.71 -47.06
CA ARG A 247 14.30 15.73 -48.53
C ARG A 247 14.58 14.34 -49.10
N LEU A 248 15.49 13.60 -48.49
CA LEU A 248 15.82 12.23 -48.91
C LEU A 248 14.61 11.30 -48.78
N PHE A 249 13.89 11.35 -47.66
CA PHE A 249 12.66 10.58 -47.46
C PHE A 249 11.56 10.96 -48.46
N ALA A 250 11.39 12.25 -48.74
CA ALA A 250 10.44 12.71 -49.76
C ALA A 250 10.79 12.17 -51.15
N GLN A 251 12.07 12.19 -51.52
CA GLN A 251 12.55 11.63 -52.79
C GLN A 251 12.33 10.12 -52.86
N GLN A 252 12.65 9.36 -51.80
CA GLN A 252 12.41 7.92 -51.74
C GLN A 252 10.92 7.60 -51.89
N ARG A 253 10.05 8.33 -51.19
CA ARG A 253 8.59 8.15 -51.26
C ARG A 253 8.04 8.45 -52.65
N GLN A 254 8.56 9.48 -53.33
CA GLN A 254 8.20 9.75 -54.72
C GLN A 254 8.66 8.60 -55.63
N GLY A 255 9.90 8.14 -55.50
CA GLY A 255 10.41 7.02 -56.28
C GLY A 255 9.62 5.72 -56.07
N GLU A 256 9.20 5.44 -54.83
CA GLU A 256 8.37 4.27 -54.54
C GLU A 256 6.96 4.41 -55.14
N ASN A 257 6.35 5.60 -55.06
CA ASN A 257 5.06 5.86 -55.68
C ASN A 257 5.13 5.73 -57.22
N ASP A 258 6.17 6.25 -57.85
CA ASP A 258 6.37 6.11 -59.30
C ASP A 258 6.60 4.66 -59.69
N ARG A 259 7.39 3.90 -58.90
CA ARG A 259 7.57 2.46 -59.11
C ARG A 259 6.25 1.70 -59.00
N ARG A 260 5.44 1.98 -57.97
CA ARG A 260 4.11 1.37 -57.82
C ARG A 260 3.18 1.74 -58.96
N ARG A 261 3.25 2.97 -59.47
CA ARG A 261 2.46 3.40 -60.63
C ARG A 261 2.86 2.63 -61.88
N LEU A 262 4.17 2.49 -62.13
CA LEU A 262 4.69 1.71 -63.26
C LEU A 262 4.30 0.23 -63.15
N GLU A 263 4.43 -0.36 -61.97
CA GLU A 263 4.01 -1.75 -61.69
C GLU A 263 2.51 -1.93 -61.97
N GLN A 264 1.66 -1.02 -61.50
CA GLN A 264 0.22 -1.05 -61.82
C GLN A 264 -0.08 -0.87 -63.31
N GLU A 265 0.67 -0.01 -64.01
CA GLU A 265 0.53 0.18 -65.45
C GLU A 265 0.95 -1.09 -66.22
N GLU A 266 2.01 -1.77 -65.79
CA GLU A 266 2.47 -3.04 -66.36
C GLU A 266 1.48 -4.16 -66.08
N ASP A 267 1.03 -4.32 -64.83
CA ASP A 267 0.02 -5.29 -64.42
C ASP A 267 -1.28 -5.11 -65.22
N ALA A 268 -1.75 -3.87 -65.38
CA ALA A 268 -2.95 -3.57 -66.16
C ALA A 268 -2.78 -3.95 -67.64
N ARG A 269 -1.59 -3.70 -68.22
CA ARG A 269 -1.28 -4.14 -69.59
C ARG A 269 -1.21 -5.64 -69.70
N GLU A 270 -0.59 -6.34 -68.75
CA GLU A 270 -0.52 -7.79 -68.74
C GLU A 270 -1.92 -8.41 -68.65
N ILE A 271 -2.77 -7.91 -67.75
CA ILE A 271 -4.17 -8.33 -67.63
C ILE A 271 -4.89 -8.13 -68.95
N GLN A 272 -4.77 -6.96 -69.57
CA GLN A 272 -5.43 -6.68 -70.86
C GLN A 272 -4.94 -7.61 -71.97
N LEU A 273 -3.62 -7.78 -72.12
CA LEU A 273 -3.03 -8.70 -73.11
C LEU A 273 -3.45 -10.14 -72.86
N THR A 274 -3.60 -10.54 -71.60
CA THR A 274 -4.05 -11.88 -71.20
C THR A 274 -5.52 -12.10 -71.54
N LEU A 275 -6.36 -11.11 -71.30
CA LEU A 275 -7.79 -11.14 -71.65
C LEU A 275 -8.00 -11.18 -73.17
N GLU A 276 -7.21 -10.40 -73.92
CA GLU A 276 -7.22 -10.38 -75.39
C GLU A 276 -6.52 -11.60 -76.00
N SER A 277 -5.77 -12.37 -75.20
CA SER A 277 -5.11 -13.57 -75.66
C SER A 277 -6.14 -14.60 -76.12
N ASN A 278 -5.89 -15.16 -77.30
CA ASN A 278 -6.74 -16.18 -77.91
C ASN A 278 -6.88 -17.45 -77.05
N LEU A 279 -5.98 -17.66 -76.07
CA LEU A 279 -6.07 -18.76 -75.11
C LEU A 279 -7.24 -18.54 -74.13
N VAL A 280 -7.34 -17.36 -73.52
CA VAL A 280 -8.38 -17.04 -72.52
C VAL A 280 -9.71 -16.73 -73.20
N SER A 281 -9.69 -16.00 -74.32
CA SER A 281 -10.91 -15.68 -75.08
C SER A 281 -11.47 -16.88 -75.85
N GLU A 282 -10.79 -18.02 -75.77
CA GLU A 282 -11.05 -19.26 -76.49
C GLU A 282 -11.37 -19.08 -77.99
N ASN A 283 -10.75 -18.10 -78.66
CA ASN A 283 -11.13 -17.67 -80.00
C ASN A 283 -11.22 -18.84 -81.02
N PRO A 284 -12.40 -19.14 -81.61
CA PRO A 284 -12.59 -20.26 -82.54
C PRO A 284 -11.84 -20.07 -83.87
N LEU A 285 -11.45 -18.83 -84.20
CA LEU A 285 -10.70 -18.52 -85.42
C LEU A 285 -9.27 -19.10 -85.39
N GLN A 286 -8.76 -19.53 -84.24
CA GLN A 286 -7.47 -20.22 -84.15
C GLN A 286 -7.44 -21.54 -84.94
N ALA A 287 -8.59 -22.18 -85.15
CA ALA A 287 -8.70 -23.38 -85.98
C ALA A 287 -8.71 -23.07 -87.49
N ALA A 288 -8.80 -21.80 -87.90
CA ALA A 288 -8.80 -21.42 -89.31
C ALA A 288 -7.40 -21.58 -89.93
N LEU A 289 -7.35 -22.16 -91.13
CA LEU A 289 -6.12 -22.23 -91.94
C LEU A 289 -6.07 -21.04 -92.90
N PRO A 290 -4.91 -20.37 -93.05
CA PRO A 290 -4.78 -19.28 -94.01
C PRO A 290 -5.18 -19.70 -95.43
N GLY A 291 -6.05 -18.91 -96.08
CA GLY A 291 -6.48 -19.13 -97.46
C GLY A 291 -7.45 -20.31 -97.67
N LYS A 292 -7.96 -20.95 -96.61
CA LYS A 292 -8.97 -22.03 -96.71
C LYS A 292 -10.21 -21.67 -95.90
N SER A 293 -11.39 -21.98 -96.45
CA SER A 293 -12.65 -21.81 -95.74
C SER A 293 -12.69 -22.71 -94.51
N PHE A 294 -13.19 -22.15 -93.39
CA PHE A 294 -13.35 -22.84 -92.11
C PHE A 294 -14.25 -24.08 -92.22
N ASP A 295 -15.17 -24.08 -93.18
CA ASP A 295 -16.14 -25.16 -93.41
C ASP A 295 -15.53 -26.39 -94.10
N HIS A 296 -14.36 -26.25 -94.72
CA HIS A 296 -13.74 -27.32 -95.50
C HIS A 296 -12.51 -27.93 -94.83
N ARG A 297 -11.71 -27.12 -94.12
CA ARG A 297 -10.51 -27.62 -93.45
C ARG A 297 -10.16 -26.77 -92.25
N VAL A 298 -9.91 -27.45 -91.15
CA VAL A 298 -9.53 -26.85 -89.86
C VAL A 298 -8.20 -27.41 -89.36
N ARG A 299 -7.54 -26.63 -88.51
CA ARG A 299 -6.37 -27.08 -87.77
C ARG A 299 -6.84 -28.01 -86.64
N VAL A 300 -6.35 -29.25 -86.65
CA VAL A 300 -6.85 -30.33 -85.79
C VAL A 300 -6.56 -30.08 -84.31
N ASP A 301 -5.41 -29.47 -84.01
CA ASP A 301 -4.93 -29.16 -82.67
C ASP A 301 -5.76 -28.07 -81.95
N HIS A 302 -6.42 -27.17 -82.69
CA HIS A 302 -7.21 -26.05 -82.14
C HIS A 302 -8.71 -26.17 -82.45
N TRP A 303 -9.18 -27.35 -82.87
CA TRP A 303 -10.58 -27.57 -83.16
C TRP A 303 -11.41 -27.64 -81.86
N LYS A 304 -12.39 -26.74 -81.74
CA LYS A 304 -13.24 -26.59 -80.54
C LYS A 304 -14.71 -26.97 -80.78
N GLY A 305 -14.99 -27.73 -81.83
CA GLY A 305 -16.33 -28.16 -82.20
C GLY A 305 -17.04 -27.22 -83.19
N PHE A 306 -18.33 -27.46 -83.39
CA PHE A 306 -19.15 -26.73 -84.35
C PHE A 306 -19.51 -25.33 -83.88
N SER A 307 -19.60 -24.39 -84.83
CA SER A 307 -20.17 -23.07 -84.58
C SER A 307 -21.61 -23.18 -84.09
N GLY A 308 -22.07 -22.24 -83.27
CA GLY A 308 -23.46 -22.18 -82.82
C GLY A 308 -24.46 -22.16 -83.98
N GLU A 309 -24.10 -21.57 -85.13
CA GLU A 309 -24.93 -21.58 -86.34
C GLU A 309 -25.00 -22.97 -87.00
N GLN A 310 -23.85 -23.65 -87.10
CA GLN A 310 -23.77 -25.03 -87.62
C GLN A 310 -24.56 -26.00 -86.73
N THR A 311 -24.40 -25.89 -85.40
CA THR A 311 -25.17 -26.69 -84.44
C THR A 311 -26.68 -26.46 -84.61
N LYS A 312 -27.13 -25.21 -84.76
CA LYS A 312 -28.54 -24.88 -85.05
C LYS A 312 -29.01 -25.42 -86.40
N TYR A 313 -28.15 -25.44 -87.41
CA TYR A 313 -28.47 -26.01 -88.72
C TYR A 313 -28.72 -27.53 -88.60
N TYR A 314 -27.83 -28.27 -87.94
CA TYR A 314 -28.00 -29.71 -87.76
C TYR A 314 -29.18 -30.07 -86.86
N LEU A 315 -29.45 -29.29 -85.81
CA LEU A 315 -30.65 -29.48 -84.98
C LEU A 315 -31.93 -29.32 -85.80
N ARG A 316 -32.03 -28.24 -86.60
CA ARG A 316 -33.17 -28.07 -87.52
C ARG A 316 -33.29 -29.22 -88.50
N ARG A 317 -32.17 -29.69 -89.06
CA ARG A 317 -32.17 -30.83 -89.98
C ARG A 317 -32.62 -32.13 -89.30
N ASN A 318 -32.23 -32.35 -88.05
CA ASN A 318 -32.69 -33.50 -87.27
C ASN A 318 -34.19 -33.42 -87.00
N ASP A 319 -34.73 -32.24 -86.68
CA ASP A 319 -36.16 -32.03 -86.48
C ASP A 319 -36.95 -32.30 -87.77
N GLU A 320 -36.44 -31.87 -88.93
CA GLU A 320 -37.01 -32.20 -90.24
C GLU A 320 -37.06 -33.71 -90.48
N ILE A 321 -35.95 -34.42 -90.23
CA ILE A 321 -35.87 -35.88 -90.39
C ILE A 321 -36.84 -36.60 -89.45
N LEU A 322 -36.96 -36.15 -88.19
CA LEU A 322 -37.91 -36.70 -87.23
C LEU A 322 -39.35 -36.46 -87.68
N GLY A 323 -39.65 -35.28 -88.22
CA GLY A 323 -40.94 -34.93 -88.81
C GLY A 323 -41.29 -35.81 -90.00
N GLU A 324 -40.37 -36.02 -90.94
CA GLU A 324 -40.57 -36.91 -92.08
C GLU A 324 -40.81 -38.36 -91.64
N LYS A 325 -40.01 -38.87 -90.68
CA LYS A 325 -40.18 -40.23 -90.14
C LYS A 325 -41.52 -40.40 -89.39
N ALA A 326 -42.02 -39.35 -88.74
CA ALA A 326 -43.34 -39.36 -88.12
C ALA A 326 -44.45 -39.43 -89.18
N ARG A 327 -44.33 -38.67 -90.27
CA ARG A 327 -45.28 -38.71 -91.41
C ARG A 327 -45.30 -40.08 -92.08
N LEU A 328 -44.15 -40.67 -92.35
CA LEU A 328 -44.06 -42.02 -92.94
C LEU A 328 -44.71 -43.07 -92.04
N ARG A 329 -44.45 -43.04 -90.74
CA ARG A 329 -45.11 -43.97 -89.78
C ARG A 329 -46.62 -43.76 -89.70
N GLN A 330 -47.10 -42.53 -89.88
CA GLN A 330 -48.53 -42.24 -89.92
C GLN A 330 -49.16 -42.82 -91.20
N GLN A 331 -48.51 -42.66 -92.36
CA GLN A 331 -48.95 -43.26 -93.62
C GLN A 331 -48.95 -44.79 -93.56
N GLU A 332 -47.92 -45.42 -93.00
CA GLU A 332 -47.87 -46.88 -92.80
C GLU A 332 -49.00 -47.37 -91.89
N ARG A 333 -49.34 -46.61 -90.84
CA ARG A 333 -50.49 -46.93 -89.97
C ARG A 333 -51.81 -46.83 -90.70
N GLU A 334 -52.01 -45.77 -91.48
CA GLU A 334 -53.22 -45.57 -92.28
C GLU A 334 -53.38 -46.69 -93.32
N GLN A 335 -52.31 -47.06 -94.03
CA GLN A 335 -52.30 -48.20 -94.95
C GLN A 335 -52.59 -49.52 -94.24
N ALA A 336 -51.98 -49.77 -93.07
CA ALA A 336 -52.26 -50.98 -92.30
C ALA A 336 -53.70 -51.04 -91.78
N GLU A 337 -54.30 -49.90 -91.43
CA GLU A 337 -55.72 -49.81 -91.06
C GLU A 337 -56.64 -50.06 -92.26
N GLU A 338 -56.32 -49.51 -93.44
CA GLU A 338 -57.04 -49.79 -94.68
C GLU A 338 -56.96 -51.26 -95.06
N ASP A 339 -55.76 -51.85 -95.02
CA ASP A 339 -55.56 -53.28 -95.27
C ASP A 339 -56.33 -54.16 -94.27
N ALA A 340 -56.34 -53.78 -92.98
CA ALA A 340 -57.11 -54.49 -91.97
C ALA A 340 -58.64 -54.38 -92.20
N ARG A 341 -59.13 -53.22 -92.68
CA ARG A 341 -60.54 -53.05 -93.08
C ARG A 341 -60.88 -53.93 -94.27
N ASN A 342 -60.04 -53.89 -95.32
CA ASN A 342 -60.20 -54.72 -96.51
C ASN A 342 -60.20 -56.21 -96.18
N GLN A 343 -59.30 -56.66 -95.29
CA GLN A 343 -59.27 -58.04 -94.81
C GLN A 343 -60.53 -58.43 -94.03
N ARG A 344 -61.05 -57.54 -93.16
CA ARG A 344 -62.30 -57.80 -92.43
C ARG A 344 -63.51 -57.86 -93.35
N GLU A 345 -63.57 -57.01 -94.37
CA GLU A 345 -64.61 -57.05 -95.39
C GLU A 345 -64.55 -58.36 -96.17
N LEU A 346 -63.37 -58.77 -96.63
CA LEU A 346 -63.16 -60.05 -97.30
C LEU A 346 -63.54 -61.24 -96.41
N GLN A 347 -63.20 -61.21 -95.13
CA GLN A 347 -63.61 -62.26 -94.18
C GLN A 347 -65.13 -62.30 -93.99
N ARG A 348 -65.81 -61.14 -93.96
CA ARG A 348 -67.28 -61.09 -93.90
C ARG A 348 -67.92 -61.66 -95.16
N THR A 349 -67.41 -61.34 -96.34
CA THR A 349 -67.93 -61.89 -97.60
C THR A 349 -67.73 -63.40 -97.66
N LEU A 350 -66.55 -63.90 -97.28
CA LEU A 350 -66.27 -65.34 -97.21
C LEU A 350 -67.19 -66.05 -96.21
N ALA A 351 -67.39 -65.49 -95.00
CA ALA A 351 -68.30 -66.07 -94.01
C ALA A 351 -69.76 -66.11 -94.50
N GLN A 352 -70.20 -65.08 -95.23
CA GLN A 352 -71.52 -65.04 -95.84
C GLN A 352 -71.66 -66.10 -96.95
N GLU A 353 -70.65 -66.28 -97.78
CA GLU A 353 -70.62 -67.34 -98.80
C GLU A 353 -70.61 -68.74 -98.18
N GLU A 354 -69.87 -68.96 -97.10
CA GLU A 354 -69.86 -70.23 -96.36
C GLU A 354 -71.24 -70.53 -95.75
N LEU A 355 -71.91 -69.55 -95.14
CA LEU A 355 -73.27 -69.72 -94.61
C LEU A 355 -74.26 -70.09 -95.72
N LEU A 356 -74.20 -69.41 -96.87
CA LEU A 356 -75.04 -69.72 -98.03
C LEU A 356 -74.74 -71.11 -98.60
N ALA A 357 -73.46 -71.53 -98.61
CA ALA A 357 -73.08 -72.87 -99.03
C ALA A 357 -73.60 -73.95 -98.06
N GLN A 358 -73.56 -73.70 -96.74
CA GLN A 358 -74.15 -74.59 -95.74
C GLN A 358 -75.67 -74.68 -95.89
N GLN A 359 -76.37 -73.56 -96.12
CA GLN A 359 -77.81 -73.57 -96.40
C GLN A 359 -78.16 -74.38 -97.65
N ARG A 360 -77.40 -74.22 -98.74
CA ARG A 360 -77.57 -75.03 -99.96
C ARG A 360 -77.34 -76.53 -99.70
N ARG A 361 -76.32 -76.88 -98.92
CA ARG A 361 -76.06 -78.29 -98.52
C ARG A 361 -77.20 -78.84 -97.68
N ALA A 362 -77.72 -78.08 -96.72
CA ALA A 362 -78.86 -78.49 -95.90
C ALA A 362 -80.14 -78.67 -96.73
N GLN A 363 -80.40 -77.77 -97.70
CA GLN A 363 -81.52 -77.93 -98.65
C GLN A 363 -81.35 -79.19 -99.51
N MET A 364 -80.17 -79.42 -100.09
CA MET A 364 -79.89 -80.67 -100.81
C MET A 364 -80.05 -81.91 -99.93
N GLU A 365 -79.64 -81.87 -98.66
CA GLU A 365 -79.81 -83.01 -97.76
C GLU A 365 -81.29 -83.31 -97.49
N MET A 366 -82.12 -82.27 -97.35
CA MET A 366 -83.57 -82.42 -97.21
C MET A 366 -84.20 -83.00 -98.49
N ASP A 367 -83.82 -82.52 -99.67
CA ASP A 367 -84.29 -83.04 -100.96
C ASP A 367 -83.88 -84.51 -101.16
N VAL A 368 -82.66 -84.88 -100.76
CA VAL A 368 -82.17 -86.27 -100.78
C VAL A 368 -82.97 -87.16 -99.81
N ARG A 369 -83.35 -86.67 -98.64
CA ARG A 369 -84.21 -87.42 -97.70
C ARG A 369 -85.62 -87.65 -98.27
N VAL A 370 -86.22 -86.63 -98.88
CA VAL A 370 -87.55 -86.74 -99.52
C VAL A 370 -87.52 -87.74 -100.67
N THR A 371 -86.52 -87.66 -101.55
CA THR A 371 -86.37 -88.58 -102.69
C THR A 371 -86.10 -90.02 -102.25
N ARG A 372 -85.29 -90.24 -101.20
CA ARG A 372 -85.11 -91.59 -100.61
C ARG A 372 -86.41 -92.18 -100.05
N ALA A 373 -87.23 -91.37 -99.39
CA ALA A 373 -88.52 -91.83 -98.86
C ALA A 373 -89.48 -92.26 -99.98
N GLN A 374 -89.52 -91.49 -101.08
CA GLN A 374 -90.31 -91.84 -102.27
C GLN A 374 -89.81 -93.12 -102.96
N GLN A 375 -88.49 -93.31 -103.09
CA GLN A 375 -87.92 -94.53 -103.64
C GLN A 375 -88.20 -95.77 -102.78
N ALA A 376 -88.19 -95.64 -101.45
CA ALA A 376 -88.54 -96.73 -100.54
C ALA A 376 -90.01 -97.18 -100.69
N GLN A 377 -90.94 -96.24 -100.88
CA GLN A 377 -92.35 -96.56 -101.13
C GLN A 377 -92.55 -97.28 -102.48
N GLN A 378 -91.90 -96.80 -103.54
CA GLN A 378 -91.99 -97.42 -104.87
C GLN A 378 -91.37 -98.82 -104.93
N ALA A 379 -90.30 -99.08 -104.16
CA ALA A 379 -89.68 -100.40 -104.07
C ALA A 379 -90.61 -101.42 -103.39
N ALA A 380 -91.28 -101.02 -102.31
CA ALA A 380 -92.23 -101.88 -101.58
C ALA A 380 -93.46 -102.26 -102.43
N GLU A 381 -93.96 -101.35 -103.28
CA GLU A 381 -95.04 -101.66 -104.22
C GLU A 381 -94.62 -102.64 -105.32
N ARG A 382 -93.40 -102.50 -105.86
CA ARG A 382 -92.87 -103.42 -106.88
C ARG A 382 -92.69 -104.84 -106.35
N GLU A 383 -92.26 -104.98 -105.10
CA GLU A 383 -92.06 -106.29 -104.45
C GLU A 383 -93.40 -107.03 -104.28
N ARG A 384 -94.47 -106.32 -103.87
CA ARG A 384 -95.83 -106.91 -103.80
C ARG A 384 -96.34 -107.41 -105.15
N ILE A 385 -96.13 -106.64 -106.22
CA ILE A 385 -96.60 -107.00 -107.58
C ILE A 385 -95.82 -108.21 -108.13
N SER A 386 -94.54 -108.34 -107.76
CA SER A 386 -93.70 -109.48 -108.16
C SER A 386 -94.13 -110.78 -107.49
N ASP A 387 -94.43 -110.75 -106.19
CA ASP A 387 -94.83 -111.94 -105.43
C ASP A 387 -96.16 -112.55 -105.92
N ASP A 388 -97.13 -111.72 -106.32
CA ASP A 388 -98.42 -112.20 -106.83
C ASP A 388 -98.31 -112.84 -108.22
N ARG A 389 -97.32 -112.46 -109.05
CA ARG A 389 -97.07 -113.07 -110.36
C ARG A 389 -96.31 -114.41 -110.29
N ALA A 390 -95.58 -114.67 -109.21
CA ALA A 390 -94.73 -115.85 -109.08
C ALA A 390 -95.49 -117.15 -108.69
N ARG A 391 -96.79 -117.06 -108.34
CA ARG A 391 -97.63 -118.22 -107.98
C ARG A 391 -98.49 -118.67 -109.17
N GLY A 392 -97.99 -119.58 -109.98
CA GLY A 392 -98.71 -120.15 -111.14
C GLY A 392 -99.92 -121.04 -110.77
N LYS A 393 -100.90 -121.13 -111.68
CA LYS A 393 -102.16 -121.90 -111.53
C LYS A 393 -102.19 -123.07 -112.54
N ILE A 394 -102.37 -124.31 -112.07
CA ILE A 394 -102.43 -125.51 -112.92
C ILE A 394 -103.87 -125.77 -113.35
N GLU A 395 -104.14 -125.76 -114.66
CA GLU A 395 -105.47 -126.00 -115.24
C GLU A 395 -105.78 -127.51 -115.39
N PRO A 396 -107.02 -127.97 -115.16
CA PRO A 396 -107.38 -129.40 -115.11
C PRO A 396 -107.17 -130.17 -116.43
N SER A 397 -107.06 -129.46 -117.56
CA SER A 397 -106.76 -130.06 -118.88
C SER A 397 -105.34 -130.66 -118.97
N PHE A 398 -104.46 -130.35 -118.01
CA PHE A 398 -103.11 -130.91 -117.93
C PHE A 398 -103.11 -132.43 -117.70
N PHE A 399 -104.04 -132.96 -116.91
CA PHE A 399 -104.07 -134.38 -116.54
C PHE A 399 -104.76 -135.29 -117.57
N GLN A 400 -105.52 -134.73 -118.53
CA GLN A 400 -106.15 -135.52 -119.60
C GLN A 400 -105.19 -135.89 -120.76
N ARG A 401 -103.94 -135.39 -120.74
CA ARG A 401 -102.95 -135.61 -121.83
C ARG A 401 -102.03 -136.82 -121.62
N PHE A 402 -102.04 -137.46 -120.44
CA PHE A 402 -101.18 -138.60 -120.14
C PHE A 402 -102.00 -139.91 -120.11
N GLY A 403 -101.58 -140.95 -120.85
CA GLY A 403 -102.20 -142.29 -120.82
C GLY A 403 -103.06 -142.71 -122.03
N ARG A 404 -103.02 -142.02 -123.17
CA ARG A 404 -103.80 -142.38 -124.39
C ARG A 404 -103.10 -143.29 -125.41
N SER A 405 -101.90 -143.81 -125.13
CA SER A 405 -101.25 -144.81 -125.99
C SER A 405 -101.01 -146.12 -125.23
N TYR A 406 -101.66 -147.18 -125.67
CA TYR A 406 -101.63 -148.53 -125.09
C TYR A 406 -100.28 -149.21 -125.35
N ARG A 407 -99.53 -149.50 -124.29
CA ARG A 407 -98.41 -150.44 -124.25
C ARG A 407 -98.11 -150.87 -122.83
#